data_AF-A0A846VIN2-F1
#
_entry.id   AF-A0A846VIN2-F1
#
_cell.length_a   1.000
_cell.length_b   1.000
_cell.length_c   1.000
_cell.angle_alpha   90.00
_cell.angle_beta   90.00
_cell.angle_gamma   90.00
#
_symmetry.space_group_name_H-M   'P 1'
#
loop_
_entity.id
_entity.type
_entity.pdbx_description
1 polymer ?
#
loop_
_entity_poly.entity_id
_entity_poly.type
_entity_poly.pdbx_seq_one_letter_code
_entity_poly.pdbx_strand_id
1 'polypeptide(L)'
;MNTKVKEFDAADYLDSEEVIAAYLQDALEDGDPNVFLLAVADVVKARSMTRLSQDSGLGRESLYKTIKPGARPGFATVTRLLGALGVKLQAVPATRAAAARKAAPAQKVAAKQGAARTRKAKPAKPVAAKAAKKRTTR
;
A
#
# COMPACT_ATOMS: atom_id res chain seq x y z
N MET A 1 -1.38 46.75 -25.09
CA MET A 1 -0.48 45.58 -25.02
C MET A 1 -1.33 44.34 -25.16
N ASN A 2 -1.20 43.58 -26.25
CA ASN A 2 -1.98 42.35 -26.46
C ASN A 2 -1.18 41.16 -25.97
N THR A 3 -1.42 40.76 -24.72
CA THR A 3 -0.83 39.55 -24.13
C THR A 3 -1.61 38.34 -24.67
N LYS A 4 -0.96 37.46 -25.42
CA LYS A 4 -1.56 36.18 -25.83
C LYS A 4 -1.43 35.20 -24.67
N VAL A 5 -2.57 34.72 -24.17
CA VAL A 5 -2.64 33.72 -23.09
C VAL A 5 -3.10 32.40 -23.71
N LYS A 6 -2.44 31.30 -23.34
CA LYS A 6 -2.86 29.92 -23.71
C LYS A 6 -3.73 29.38 -22.57
N GLU A 7 -4.77 28.60 -22.90
CA GLU A 7 -5.53 27.85 -21.91
C GLU A 7 -4.63 26.84 -21.20
N PHE A 8 -4.84 26.67 -19.89
CA PHE A 8 -4.10 25.71 -19.08
C PHE A 8 -4.50 24.26 -19.47
N ASP A 9 -3.50 23.41 -19.64
CA ASP A 9 -3.67 21.98 -19.90
C ASP A 9 -2.73 21.20 -18.98
N ALA A 10 -3.27 20.34 -18.12
CA ALA A 10 -2.46 19.56 -17.17
C ALA A 10 -1.46 18.65 -17.89
N ALA A 11 -1.83 18.13 -19.07
CA ALA A 11 -0.99 17.22 -19.85
C ALA A 11 0.35 17.84 -20.28
N ASP A 12 0.43 19.18 -20.40
CA ASP A 12 1.66 19.89 -20.75
C ASP A 12 2.74 19.80 -19.65
N TYR A 13 2.37 19.43 -18.42
CA TYR A 13 3.25 19.38 -17.24
C TYR A 13 3.49 17.96 -16.71
N LEU A 14 2.95 16.93 -17.36
CA LEU A 14 3.08 15.52 -16.96
C LEU A 14 4.26 14.84 -17.66
N ASP A 15 5.45 15.41 -17.49
CA ASP A 15 6.68 15.03 -18.21
C ASP A 15 7.53 13.98 -17.48
N SER A 16 7.42 13.87 -16.16
CA SER A 16 8.16 12.93 -15.32
C SER A 16 7.26 11.85 -14.68
N GLU A 17 7.85 10.70 -14.34
CA GLU A 17 7.11 9.62 -13.66
C GLU A 17 6.70 10.01 -12.23
N GLU A 18 7.54 10.78 -11.57
CA GLU A 18 7.29 11.32 -10.22
C GLU A 18 6.11 12.30 -10.24
N VAL A 19 6.05 13.19 -11.23
CA VAL A 19 4.94 14.15 -11.37
C VAL A 19 3.64 13.43 -11.69
N ILE A 20 3.66 12.44 -12.58
CA ILE A 20 2.48 11.61 -12.89
C ILE A 20 1.99 10.88 -11.64
N ALA A 21 2.89 10.29 -10.86
CA ALA A 21 2.52 9.57 -9.65
C ALA A 21 1.92 10.51 -8.59
N ALA A 22 2.52 11.68 -8.37
CA ALA A 22 1.98 12.70 -7.46
C ALA A 22 0.61 13.20 -7.92
N TYR A 23 0.45 13.48 -9.21
CA TYR A 23 -0.81 13.96 -9.78
C TYR A 23 -1.95 12.93 -9.62
N LEU A 24 -1.67 11.65 -9.88
CA LEU A 24 -2.66 10.59 -9.68
C LEU A 24 -2.95 10.32 -8.19
N GLN A 25 -1.97 10.51 -7.32
CA GLN A 25 -2.15 10.42 -5.87
C GLN A 25 -3.10 11.53 -5.38
N ASP A 26 -2.87 12.78 -5.78
CA ASP A 26 -3.76 13.90 -5.44
C ASP A 26 -5.19 13.64 -5.93
N ALA A 27 -5.34 13.10 -7.13
CA ALA A 27 -6.65 12.73 -7.66
C ALA A 27 -7.33 11.57 -6.90
N LEU A 28 -6.56 10.65 -6.31
CA LEU A 28 -7.10 9.60 -5.42
C LEU A 28 -7.52 10.15 -4.06
N GLU A 29 -6.87 11.22 -3.57
CA GLU A 29 -7.18 11.85 -2.28
C GLU A 29 -8.50 12.62 -2.29
N ASP A 30 -8.94 13.11 -3.46
CA ASP A 30 -10.26 13.73 -3.64
C ASP A 30 -11.41 12.77 -3.32
N GLY A 31 -11.21 11.48 -3.61
CA GLY A 31 -12.17 10.41 -3.31
C GLY A 31 -13.29 10.24 -4.35
N ASP A 32 -13.43 11.13 -5.34
CA ASP A 32 -14.32 10.94 -6.49
C ASP A 32 -13.62 10.09 -7.59
N PRO A 33 -14.17 8.91 -7.94
CA PRO A 33 -13.65 8.11 -9.04
C PRO A 33 -13.59 8.84 -10.40
N ASN A 34 -14.47 9.82 -10.64
CA ASN A 34 -14.46 10.59 -11.89
C ASN A 34 -13.26 11.52 -11.97
N VAL A 35 -12.86 12.13 -10.85
CA VAL A 35 -11.65 12.99 -10.77
C VAL A 35 -10.41 12.15 -11.05
N PHE A 36 -10.33 10.97 -10.45
CA PHE A 36 -9.25 10.03 -10.75
C PHE A 36 -9.21 9.61 -12.23
N LEU A 37 -10.35 9.29 -12.85
CA LEU A 37 -10.40 8.91 -14.27
C LEU A 37 -10.03 10.08 -15.20
N LEU A 38 -10.40 11.31 -14.84
CA LEU A 38 -10.00 12.51 -15.57
C LEU A 38 -8.47 12.68 -15.53
N ALA A 39 -7.88 12.59 -14.34
CA ALA A 39 -6.43 12.68 -14.16
C ALA A 39 -5.70 11.59 -14.96
N VAL A 40 -6.23 10.36 -14.96
CA VAL A 40 -5.70 9.29 -15.82
C VAL A 40 -5.78 9.67 -17.30
N ALA A 41 -6.89 10.25 -17.76
CA ALA A 41 -7.04 10.69 -19.15
C ALA A 41 -5.99 11.76 -19.54
N ASP A 42 -5.69 12.70 -18.63
CA ASP A 42 -4.66 13.72 -18.83
C ASP A 42 -3.26 13.10 -18.95
N VAL A 43 -2.94 12.11 -18.10
CA VAL A 43 -1.69 11.35 -18.20
C VAL A 43 -1.61 10.58 -19.52
N VAL A 44 -2.70 9.95 -19.96
CA VAL A 44 -2.77 9.25 -21.24
C VAL A 44 -2.48 10.20 -22.41
N LYS A 45 -3.03 11.42 -22.35
CA LYS A 45 -2.79 12.47 -23.35
C LYS A 45 -1.31 12.85 -23.41
N ALA A 46 -0.63 12.95 -22.25
CA ALA A 46 0.79 13.26 -22.16
C ALA A 46 1.70 12.12 -22.71
N ARG A 47 1.37 10.85 -22.45
CA ARG A 47 2.22 9.67 -22.77
C ARG A 47 1.98 9.03 -24.15
N SER A 48 1.09 9.58 -24.97
CA SER A 48 0.61 9.05 -26.27
C SER A 48 -0.20 7.75 -26.17
N MET A 49 -1.44 7.81 -26.69
CA MET A 49 -2.41 6.71 -26.69
C MET A 49 -1.91 5.43 -27.38
N THR A 50 -1.08 5.58 -28.42
CA THR A 50 -0.57 4.42 -29.19
C THR A 50 0.32 3.55 -28.33
N ARG A 51 1.27 4.16 -27.61
CA ARG A 51 2.19 3.44 -26.72
C ARG A 51 1.42 2.77 -25.58
N LEU A 52 0.47 3.50 -25.01
CA LEU A 52 -0.36 2.97 -23.94
C LEU A 52 -1.20 1.74 -24.35
N SER A 53 -1.73 1.73 -25.58
CA SER A 53 -2.48 0.58 -26.10
C SER A 53 -1.62 -0.69 -26.23
N GLN A 54 -0.34 -0.51 -26.59
CA GLN A 54 0.62 -1.60 -26.69
C GLN A 54 1.00 -2.11 -25.30
N ASP A 55 1.34 -1.20 -24.39
CA ASP A 55 1.84 -1.53 -23.05
C ASP A 55 0.73 -2.11 -22.14
N SER A 56 -0.52 -1.66 -22.28
CA SER A 56 -1.66 -2.16 -21.50
C SER A 56 -2.32 -3.42 -22.07
N GLY A 57 -2.01 -3.77 -23.32
CA GLY A 57 -2.70 -4.82 -24.06
C GLY A 57 -4.19 -4.53 -24.32
N LEU A 58 -4.62 -3.26 -24.16
CA LEU A 58 -5.98 -2.81 -24.43
C LEU A 58 -6.04 -2.16 -25.82
N GLY A 59 -7.05 -2.54 -26.61
CA GLY A 59 -7.30 -1.87 -27.88
C GLY A 59 -7.62 -0.38 -27.68
N ARG A 60 -7.25 0.46 -28.66
CA ARG A 60 -7.48 1.93 -28.63
C ARG A 60 -8.94 2.30 -28.33
N GLU A 61 -9.90 1.58 -28.91
CA GLU A 61 -11.33 1.80 -28.65
C GLU A 61 -11.73 1.50 -27.19
N SER A 62 -11.16 0.44 -26.61
CA SER A 62 -11.39 0.08 -25.21
C SER A 62 -10.82 1.13 -24.26
N LEU A 63 -9.62 1.66 -24.57
CA LEU A 63 -9.02 2.75 -23.80
C LEU A 63 -9.89 4.02 -23.84
N TYR A 64 -10.36 4.44 -25.01
CA TYR A 64 -11.25 5.61 -25.11
C TYR A 64 -12.54 5.44 -24.29
N LYS A 65 -13.14 4.24 -24.28
CA LYS A 65 -14.33 3.96 -23.45
C LYS A 65 -14.01 3.94 -21.96
N THR A 66 -12.80 3.53 -21.59
CA THR A 66 -12.33 3.38 -20.20
C THR A 66 -12.08 4.74 -19.54
N ILE A 67 -11.54 5.71 -20.27
CA ILE A 67 -11.17 7.04 -19.74
C ILE A 67 -12.20 8.14 -20.04
N LYS A 68 -13.33 7.77 -20.66
CA LYS A 68 -14.42 8.73 -20.95
C LYS A 68 -15.03 9.25 -19.64
N PRO A 69 -15.45 10.53 -19.57
CA PRO A 69 -16.22 11.03 -18.44
C PRO A 69 -17.43 10.13 -18.12
N GLY A 70 -17.58 9.75 -16.86
CA GLY A 70 -18.64 8.85 -16.38
C GLY A 70 -18.43 7.36 -16.71
N ALA A 71 -17.27 6.97 -17.24
CA ALA A 71 -16.93 5.56 -17.40
C ALA A 71 -16.84 4.84 -16.05
N ARG A 72 -17.16 3.55 -16.04
CA ARG A 72 -17.06 2.67 -14.86
C ARG A 72 -16.18 1.48 -15.19
N PRO A 73 -14.86 1.68 -15.39
CA PRO A 73 -13.99 0.57 -15.68
C PRO A 73 -13.87 -0.37 -14.48
N GLY A 74 -13.83 -1.67 -14.77
CA GLY A 74 -13.56 -2.67 -13.74
C GLY A 74 -12.15 -2.51 -13.18
N PHE A 75 -11.93 -2.96 -11.94
CA PHE A 75 -10.63 -2.86 -11.27
C PHE A 75 -9.47 -3.47 -12.08
N ALA A 76 -9.71 -4.60 -12.76
CA ALA A 76 -8.71 -5.24 -13.61
C ALA A 76 -8.25 -4.36 -14.80
N THR A 77 -9.14 -3.53 -15.33
CA THR A 77 -8.80 -2.58 -16.40
C THR A 77 -7.97 -1.44 -15.84
N VAL A 78 -8.35 -0.91 -14.67
CA VAL A 78 -7.62 0.17 -13.99
C VAL A 78 -6.20 -0.27 -13.64
N THR A 79 -6.00 -1.46 -13.08
CA THR A 79 -4.66 -1.95 -12.73
C THR A 79 -3.76 -2.16 -13.94
N ARG A 80 -4.29 -2.65 -15.07
CA ARG A 80 -3.54 -2.75 -16.33
C ARG A 80 -3.14 -1.37 -16.86
N LEU A 81 -4.06 -0.42 -16.79
CA LEU A 81 -3.82 0.96 -17.24
C LEU A 81 -2.71 1.61 -16.42
N LEU A 82 -2.78 1.51 -15.09
CA LEU A 82 -1.75 2.04 -14.20
C LEU A 82 -0.40 1.37 -14.43
N GLY A 83 -0.37 0.03 -14.60
CA GLY A 83 0.84 -0.69 -14.93
C GLY A 83 1.50 -0.21 -16.23
N ALA A 84 0.70 0.06 -17.26
CA ALA A 84 1.18 0.61 -18.53
C ALA A 84 1.64 2.06 -18.42
N LEU A 85 1.13 2.82 -17.44
CA LEU A 85 1.60 4.15 -17.09
C LEU A 85 2.83 4.14 -16.17
N GLY A 86 3.30 2.97 -15.73
CA GLY A 86 4.42 2.85 -14.79
C GLY A 86 4.05 3.13 -13.33
N VAL A 87 2.75 3.22 -13.01
CA VAL A 87 2.24 3.59 -11.69
C VAL A 87 1.68 2.37 -10.96
N LYS A 88 1.84 2.33 -9.63
CA LYS A 88 1.34 1.24 -8.78
C LYS A 88 0.38 1.80 -7.74
N LEU A 89 -0.74 1.10 -7.52
CA LEU A 89 -1.62 1.40 -6.39
C LEU A 89 -1.01 0.85 -5.11
N GLN A 90 -1.06 1.65 -4.05
CA GLN A 90 -0.60 1.27 -2.72
C GLN A 90 -1.75 1.39 -1.72
N ALA A 91 -1.97 0.33 -0.94
CA ALA A 91 -2.86 0.39 0.22
C ALA A 91 -2.08 0.99 1.41
N VAL A 92 -2.56 2.11 1.92
CA VAL A 92 -2.04 2.75 3.14
C VAL A 92 -3.09 2.69 4.24
N PRO A 93 -2.71 2.64 5.53
CA PRO A 93 -3.68 2.71 6.61
C PRO A 93 -4.50 4.00 6.53
N ALA A 94 -5.83 3.89 6.64
CA ALA A 94 -6.74 5.04 6.66
C ALA A 94 -6.63 5.87 7.97
N THR A 95 -5.55 5.71 8.73
CA THR A 95 -5.31 6.46 9.97
C THR A 95 -5.02 7.92 9.65
N ARG A 96 -6.08 8.72 9.68
CA ARG A 96 -6.06 10.18 9.71
C ARG A 96 -5.04 10.66 10.75
N ALA A 97 -3.93 11.26 10.31
CA ALA A 97 -3.02 12.05 11.14
C ALA A 97 -2.36 11.38 12.38
N ALA A 98 -1.96 10.10 12.33
CA ALA A 98 -1.24 9.46 13.45
C ALA A 98 0.28 9.28 13.26
N ALA A 99 0.81 9.38 12.04
CA ALA A 99 2.26 9.20 11.81
C ALA A 99 3.10 10.46 12.07
N ALA A 100 2.51 11.66 12.03
CA ALA A 100 3.22 12.92 12.27
C ALA A 100 3.45 13.24 13.77
N ARG A 101 2.99 12.41 14.70
CA ARG A 101 3.23 12.58 16.16
C ARG A 101 4.32 11.67 16.74
N LYS A 102 4.98 10.83 15.94
CA LYS A 102 6.01 9.89 16.43
C LYS A 102 7.38 10.03 15.76
N ALA A 103 7.76 11.23 15.35
CA ALA A 103 9.14 11.55 14.98
C ALA A 103 9.70 12.69 15.83
N ALA A 104 10.18 12.36 17.03
CA ALA A 104 11.30 13.01 17.74
C ALA A 104 11.65 12.21 19.03
N PRO A 105 12.93 12.15 19.44
CA PRO A 105 13.64 10.87 19.53
C PRO A 105 14.03 10.45 20.95
N ALA A 106 14.15 9.14 21.20
CA ALA A 106 14.89 8.61 22.35
C ALA A 106 16.08 7.80 21.84
N GLN A 107 17.21 8.49 21.64
CA GLN A 107 18.52 7.86 21.58
C GLN A 107 19.01 7.53 23.00
N LYS A 108 19.71 6.39 23.08
CA LYS A 108 20.78 6.05 24.04
C LYS A 108 20.44 5.76 25.49
N VAL A 109 20.46 4.46 25.80
CA VAL A 109 21.40 3.83 26.77
C VAL A 109 21.56 2.38 26.30
N ALA A 110 22.65 1.97 25.63
CA ALA A 110 23.94 1.59 26.23
C ALA A 110 23.78 1.01 27.64
N ALA A 111 24.32 -0.12 28.06
CA ALA A 111 25.14 -1.17 27.48
C ALA A 111 25.38 -2.13 28.66
N LYS A 112 25.59 -3.43 28.38
CA LYS A 112 26.41 -4.36 29.21
C LYS A 112 25.84 -4.67 30.62
N GLN A 113 26.03 -5.81 31.28
CA GLN A 113 26.76 -7.07 31.16
C GLN A 113 26.15 -7.94 32.30
N GLY A 114 25.99 -9.25 32.16
CA GLY A 114 27.01 -10.14 32.72
C GLY A 114 26.40 -11.46 33.21
N ALA A 115 27.09 -12.55 32.90
CA ALA A 115 26.75 -13.92 33.21
C ALA A 115 27.19 -14.33 34.64
N ALA A 116 26.48 -15.29 35.26
CA ALA A 116 27.03 -16.28 36.21
C ALA A 116 25.90 -17.29 36.60
N ARG A 117 25.84 -18.49 36.00
CA ARG A 117 26.39 -19.77 36.49
C ARG A 117 25.93 -20.25 37.89
N THR A 118 25.05 -21.24 37.85
CA THR A 118 25.04 -22.54 38.59
C THR A 118 25.18 -22.57 40.11
N ARG A 119 24.25 -23.29 40.76
CA ARG A 119 24.62 -24.38 41.69
C ARG A 119 23.49 -25.41 41.89
N LYS A 120 23.86 -26.67 41.67
CA LYS A 120 23.12 -27.93 41.91
C LYS A 120 22.73 -28.11 43.39
N ALA A 121 21.60 -28.78 43.67
CA ALA A 121 21.53 -29.94 44.57
C ALA A 121 20.13 -30.59 44.61
N LYS A 122 20.09 -31.88 44.26
CA LYS A 122 19.12 -32.96 44.58
C LYS A 122 20.04 -34.12 45.10
N PRO A 123 19.66 -35.10 45.96
CA PRO A 123 18.35 -35.75 46.18
C PRO A 123 17.99 -36.06 47.67
N ALA A 124 16.78 -36.57 47.92
CA ALA A 124 16.53 -37.83 48.66
C ALA A 124 15.03 -38.14 48.79
N LYS A 125 14.65 -39.40 48.50
CA LYS A 125 13.45 -40.10 49.02
C LYS A 125 13.91 -41.01 50.18
N PRO A 126 13.03 -41.38 51.13
CA PRO A 126 12.55 -42.77 51.22
C PRO A 126 11.04 -42.87 51.59
N VAL A 127 10.22 -43.78 51.04
CA VAL A 127 9.93 -45.23 51.31
C VAL A 127 9.01 -45.53 52.53
N ALA A 128 7.90 -46.26 52.22
CA ALA A 128 7.00 -47.07 53.05
C ALA A 128 5.94 -46.34 53.94
N ALA A 129 4.70 -46.83 54.17
CA ALA A 129 4.20 -48.20 54.24
C ALA A 129 2.65 -48.31 54.09
N LYS A 130 2.18 -49.51 53.65
CA LYS A 130 1.03 -50.36 54.09
C LYS A 130 -0.33 -49.73 54.50
N ALA A 131 -1.51 -50.34 54.36
CA ALA A 131 -2.03 -51.60 53.80
C ALA A 131 -3.56 -51.69 54.03
N ALA A 132 -4.24 -52.56 53.27
CA ALA A 132 -5.51 -53.24 53.57
C ALA A 132 -6.82 -52.39 53.51
N LYS A 133 -7.99 -52.88 53.09
CA LYS A 133 -8.53 -54.25 53.14
C LYS A 133 -9.72 -54.42 52.16
N LYS A 134 -9.86 -55.65 51.67
CA LYS A 134 -10.91 -56.27 50.83
C LYS A 134 -12.36 -55.92 51.23
N ARG A 135 -13.27 -55.88 50.25
CA ARG A 135 -14.55 -56.63 50.32
C ARG A 135 -15.24 -56.80 48.96
N THR A 136 -15.33 -58.08 48.58
CA THR A 136 -16.19 -58.72 47.59
C THR A 136 -17.66 -58.66 47.98
N THR A 137 -18.56 -58.55 47.00
CA THR A 137 -19.92 -59.13 46.86
C THR A 137 -20.57 -58.36 45.68
N ARG A 138 -21.28 -58.93 44.72
CA ARG A 138 -21.81 -60.26 44.42
C ARG A 138 -22.16 -60.24 42.93
#